data_AF-A0A812GD62-F1
#
_entry.id   AF-A0A812GD62-F1
#
_cell.length_a   1.000
_cell.length_b   1.000
_cell.length_c   1.000
_cell.angle_alpha   90.00
_cell.angle_beta   90.00
_cell.angle_gamma   90.00
#
_symmetry.space_group_name_H-M   'P 1'
#
loop_
_entity.id
_entity.type
_entity.pdbx_description
1 polymer ?
#
loop_
_entity_poly.entity_id
_entity_poly.type
_entity_poly.pdbx_seq_one_letter_code
_entity_poly.pdbx_strand_id
1 'polypeptide(L)'
;MDREPTVTNKSLSEVLCLSRGSVIPKAICWSLPCAAATVLLHLHWGVLKGEENQELEGLGQIWSSFTFVFGFLIVFRSLAERGNRQQTETVLLWIERLILDADRDKTLDVPAPILSRAFQELSRGMVSVTDLRKIRDVPFPFPYSQFLSLMLLAHWVLTPIVASQVIAKPYWAGIIVFVVSTAYWTLFYIAQEIDQPFGDDSNDLPVADMQREFNAKLEYFCLPMASQVPNVKMDTDYRLLVLDSGYGDIDARFVEEVFQIPKPRTPTVI
;
A
#
# COMPACT_ATOMS: atom_id res chain seq x y z
N MET A 1 -20.46 -0.05 22.59
CA MET A 1 -20.40 1.40 22.32
C MET A 1 -18.94 1.69 22.01
N ASP A 2 -18.50 1.16 20.88
CA ASP A 2 -17.11 1.28 20.45
C ASP A 2 -17.00 2.60 19.70
N ARG A 3 -16.15 3.47 20.23
CA ARG A 3 -15.86 4.77 19.63
C ARG A 3 -15.24 4.53 18.27
N GLU A 4 -15.87 5.08 17.22
CA GLU A 4 -15.22 5.28 15.93
C GLU A 4 -13.84 5.91 16.16
N PRO A 5 -12.78 5.46 15.46
CA PRO A 5 -11.50 6.13 15.54
C PRO A 5 -11.69 7.53 14.98
N THR A 6 -11.69 8.51 15.88
CA THR A 6 -11.65 9.94 15.56
C THR A 6 -10.60 10.16 14.49
N VAL A 7 -11.03 10.59 13.30
CA VAL A 7 -10.17 11.07 12.21
C VAL A 7 -9.28 12.16 12.82
N THR A 8 -8.06 11.79 13.17
CA THR A 8 -7.12 12.67 13.86
C THR A 8 -6.81 13.83 12.93
N ASN A 9 -7.24 15.03 13.32
CA ASN A 9 -6.86 16.31 12.75
C ASN A 9 -5.38 16.56 13.09
N LYS A 10 -4.49 15.76 12.51
CA LYS A 10 -3.04 15.92 12.67
C LYS A 10 -2.65 17.17 11.90
N SER A 11 -1.92 18.06 12.56
CA SER A 11 -1.38 19.26 11.90
C SER A 11 -0.49 18.83 10.73
N LEU A 12 -0.43 19.63 9.65
CA LEU A 12 0.42 19.32 8.47
C LEU A 12 1.88 19.05 8.88
N SER A 13 2.39 19.75 9.89
CA SER A 13 3.71 19.52 10.48
C SER A 13 3.86 18.14 11.13
N GLU A 14 2.82 17.64 11.79
CA GLU A 14 2.84 16.30 12.39
C GLU A 14 2.78 15.20 11.33
N VAL A 15 1.99 15.40 10.27
CA VAL A 15 1.93 14.46 9.14
C VAL A 15 3.26 14.42 8.38
N LEU A 16 3.90 15.58 8.20
CA LEU A 16 5.15 15.70 7.44
C LEU A 16 6.39 15.26 8.24
N CYS A 17 6.45 15.51 9.55
CA CYS A 17 7.68 15.32 10.34
C CYS A 17 7.61 14.28 11.46
N LEU A 18 6.42 13.85 11.91
CA LEU A 18 6.27 13.07 13.15
C LEU A 18 5.68 11.66 12.99
N SER A 19 5.30 11.23 11.78
CA SER A 19 4.96 9.82 11.56
C SER A 19 6.24 8.97 11.47
N ARG A 20 6.29 7.88 12.26
CA ARG A 20 7.30 6.81 12.13
C ARG A 20 7.18 6.17 10.73
N GLY A 21 7.93 6.69 9.76
CA GLY A 21 7.79 6.34 8.34
C GLY A 21 7.82 7.56 7.40
N SER A 22 7.98 8.78 7.92
CA SER A 22 8.18 9.95 7.05
C SER A 22 9.57 9.96 6.42
N VAL A 23 9.60 9.99 5.10
CA VAL A 23 10.81 10.02 4.26
C VAL A 23 11.30 11.43 3.95
N ILE A 24 10.43 12.44 4.10
CA ILE A 24 10.71 13.83 3.71
C ILE A 24 11.83 14.46 4.56
N PRO A 25 11.88 14.29 5.91
CA PRO A 25 12.97 14.84 6.71
C PRO A 25 14.34 14.25 6.33
N LYS A 26 14.39 12.96 5.98
CA LYS A 26 15.62 12.32 5.49
C LYS A 26 16.06 12.95 4.17
N ALA A 27 15.14 13.18 3.23
CA ALA A 27 15.42 13.82 1.95
C ALA A 27 15.92 15.27 2.11
N ILE A 28 15.34 16.04 3.04
CA ILE A 28 15.74 17.43 3.32
C ILE A 28 17.18 17.50 3.83
N CYS A 29 17.61 16.53 4.65
CA CYS A 29 18.98 16.47 5.15
C CYS A 29 20.02 16.39 4.02
N TRP A 30 19.68 15.70 2.92
CA TRP A 30 20.53 15.63 1.72
C TRP A 30 20.40 16.85 0.81
N SER A 31 19.21 17.44 0.69
CA SER A 31 18.99 18.55 -0.26
C SER A 31 19.52 19.90 0.25
N LEU A 32 19.52 20.15 1.56
CA LEU A 32 20.07 21.37 2.15
C LEU A 32 21.54 21.64 1.80
N PRO A 33 22.49 20.69 1.99
CA PRO A 33 23.88 20.90 1.61
C PRO A 33 24.06 21.09 0.09
N CYS A 34 23.25 20.42 -0.74
CA CYS A 34 23.28 20.59 -2.20
C CYS A 34 22.87 22.01 -2.61
N ALA A 35 21.78 22.52 -2.02
CA ALA A 35 21.28 23.87 -2.26
C ALA A 35 22.28 24.93 -1.77
N ALA A 36 22.86 24.75 -0.59
CA ALA A 36 23.90 25.63 -0.06
C ALA A 36 25.14 25.64 -0.96
N ALA A 37 25.60 24.46 -1.39
CA ALA A 37 26.71 24.33 -2.33
C ALA A 37 26.43 25.06 -3.64
N THR A 38 25.20 24.98 -4.17
CA THR A 38 24.78 25.71 -5.37
C THR A 38 24.95 27.22 -5.20
N VAL A 39 24.47 27.78 -4.09
CA VAL A 39 24.58 29.22 -3.80
C VAL A 39 26.04 29.63 -3.66
N LEU A 40 26.86 28.84 -2.95
CA LEU A 40 28.29 29.11 -2.79
C LEU A 40 29.03 29.06 -4.12
N LEU A 41 28.78 28.05 -4.96
CA LEU A 41 29.32 27.93 -6.31
C LEU A 41 28.89 29.12 -7.17
N HIS A 42 27.63 29.55 -7.08
CA HIS A 42 27.12 30.71 -7.81
C HIS A 42 27.82 32.01 -7.41
N LEU A 43 28.07 32.21 -6.13
CA LEU A 43 28.79 33.38 -5.63
C LEU A 43 30.27 33.35 -6.01
N HIS A 44 30.90 32.17 -5.99
CA HIS A 44 32.30 32.00 -6.36
C HIS A 44 32.52 32.19 -7.87
N TRP A 45 31.64 31.63 -8.70
CA TRP A 45 31.73 31.69 -10.16
C TRP A 45 31.04 32.91 -10.77
N GLY A 46 30.23 33.64 -10.00
CA GLY A 46 29.58 34.87 -10.44
C GLY A 46 30.55 35.95 -10.91
N VAL A 47 31.81 35.89 -10.44
CA VAL A 47 32.91 36.78 -10.89
C VAL A 47 33.48 36.34 -12.25
N LEU A 48 33.33 35.08 -12.64
CA LEU A 48 33.87 34.45 -13.86
C LEU A 48 32.78 34.17 -14.93
N LYS A 49 31.54 34.63 -14.70
CA LYS A 49 30.41 34.38 -15.61
C LYS A 49 30.56 35.25 -16.87
N GLY A 50 31.32 34.74 -17.84
CA GLY A 50 31.42 35.32 -19.19
C GLY A 50 30.07 35.28 -19.89
N GLU A 51 29.79 36.32 -20.68
CA GLU A 51 28.55 36.48 -21.45
C GLU A 51 28.27 35.25 -22.33
N GLU A 52 27.04 34.74 -22.21
CA GLU A 52 26.35 33.87 -23.19
C GLU A 52 27.21 32.84 -23.95
N ASN A 53 27.71 31.82 -23.24
CA ASN A 53 28.36 30.68 -23.89
C ASN A 53 27.32 29.72 -24.45
N GLN A 54 27.22 29.61 -25.78
CA GLN A 54 26.32 28.67 -26.48
C GLN A 54 26.57 27.19 -26.09
N GLU A 55 27.78 26.85 -25.65
CA GLU A 55 28.14 25.52 -25.13
C GLU A 55 27.43 25.18 -23.80
N LEU A 56 27.11 26.17 -22.97
CA LEU A 56 26.39 25.98 -21.70
C LEU A 56 24.91 25.66 -21.93
N GLU A 57 24.33 26.13 -23.03
CA GLU A 57 22.94 25.84 -23.40
C GLU A 57 22.77 24.36 -23.81
N GLY A 58 23.73 23.81 -24.57
CA GLY A 58 23.79 22.39 -24.91
C GLY A 58 23.92 21.50 -23.68
N LEU A 59 24.72 21.89 -22.69
CA LEU A 59 24.85 21.19 -21.40
C LEU A 59 23.53 21.17 -20.62
N GLY A 60 22.78 22.28 -20.62
CA GLY A 60 21.46 22.35 -19.96
C GLY A 60 20.44 21.38 -20.55
N GLN A 61 20.39 21.24 -21.89
CA GLN A 61 19.48 20.33 -22.57
C GLN A 61 19.83 18.86 -22.31
N ILE A 62 21.12 18.51 -22.34
CA ILE A 62 21.60 17.16 -22.00
C ILE A 62 21.25 16.84 -20.54
N TRP A 63 21.44 17.79 -19.64
CA TRP A 63 21.15 17.61 -18.21
C TRP A 63 19.66 17.38 -17.95
N SER A 64 18.79 18.14 -18.63
CA SER A 64 17.34 17.96 -18.55
C SER A 64 16.91 16.57 -19.03
N SER A 65 17.48 16.11 -20.16
CA SER A 65 17.19 14.80 -20.74
C SER A 65 17.63 13.65 -19.84
N PHE A 66 18.85 13.74 -19.26
CA PHE A 66 19.35 12.79 -18.28
C PHE A 66 18.44 12.73 -17.04
N THR A 67 18.07 13.89 -16.50
CA THR A 67 17.22 14.02 -15.31
C THR A 67 15.85 13.38 -15.53
N PHE A 68 15.25 13.57 -16.71
CA PHE A 68 13.98 12.94 -17.08
C PHE A 68 14.07 11.40 -17.14
N VAL A 69 15.06 10.86 -17.87
CA VAL A 69 15.25 9.40 -17.98
C VAL A 69 15.56 8.79 -16.62
N PHE A 70 16.36 9.47 -15.81
CA PHE A 70 16.70 9.00 -14.47
C PHE A 70 15.47 8.97 -13.55
N GLY A 71 14.62 10.01 -13.58
CA GLY A 71 13.35 10.01 -12.87
C GLY A 71 12.44 8.86 -13.28
N PHE A 72 12.38 8.52 -14.57
CA PHE A 72 11.63 7.37 -15.06
C PHE A 72 12.22 6.03 -14.56
N LEU A 73 13.54 5.88 -14.54
CA LEU A 73 14.21 4.66 -14.06
C LEU A 73 14.04 4.44 -12.55
N ILE A 74 14.00 5.51 -11.75
CA ILE A 74 13.65 5.40 -10.32
C ILE A 74 12.26 4.78 -10.14
N VAL A 75 11.32 5.10 -11.04
CA VAL A 75 9.93 4.62 -11.00
C VAL A 75 9.81 3.19 -11.54
N PHE A 76 10.62 2.81 -12.54
CA PHE A 76 10.50 1.49 -13.19
C PHE A 76 11.35 0.43 -12.49
N ARG A 77 10.85 -0.03 -11.34
CA ARG A 77 11.46 -1.08 -10.52
C ARG A 77 10.84 -2.45 -10.90
N SER A 78 11.59 -3.35 -11.54
CA SER A 78 11.14 -4.70 -11.91
C SER A 78 11.68 -5.80 -10.99
N LEU A 79 10.90 -6.87 -10.82
CA LEU A 79 11.09 -7.93 -9.83
C LEU A 79 11.55 -9.25 -10.48
N ALA A 80 12.45 -10.01 -9.82
CA ALA A 80 12.91 -11.35 -10.25
C ALA A 80 13.11 -12.35 -9.06
N GLU A 81 12.63 -13.59 -9.21
CA GLU A 81 12.39 -14.58 -8.14
C GLU A 81 13.59 -15.41 -7.64
N ARG A 82 13.63 -15.65 -6.31
CA ARG A 82 14.10 -16.90 -5.68
C ARG A 82 13.35 -17.18 -4.37
N GLY A 83 12.66 -18.32 -4.29
CA GLY A 83 11.96 -18.76 -3.08
C GLY A 83 12.73 -19.83 -2.30
N ASN A 84 12.57 -19.82 -0.96
CA ASN A 84 12.43 -21.06 -0.18
C ASN A 84 11.95 -20.82 1.27
N ARG A 85 10.77 -21.37 1.65
CA ARG A 85 10.49 -22.01 2.96
C ARG A 85 9.10 -22.67 3.02
N GLN A 86 9.05 -23.94 3.44
CA GLN A 86 7.89 -24.87 3.35
C GLN A 86 6.96 -24.91 4.60
N GLN A 87 7.04 -23.92 5.49
CA GLN A 87 6.37 -24.01 6.81
C GLN A 87 4.83 -23.97 6.74
N THR A 88 4.27 -23.07 5.92
CA THR A 88 2.81 -22.98 5.75
C THR A 88 2.22 -24.21 5.07
N GLU A 89 2.98 -24.83 4.16
CA GLU A 89 2.57 -26.09 3.48
C GLU A 89 2.42 -27.24 4.49
N THR A 90 3.27 -27.27 5.52
CA THR A 90 3.19 -28.29 6.58
C THR A 90 1.90 -28.15 7.40
N VAL A 91 1.51 -26.91 7.74
CA VAL A 91 0.27 -26.65 8.49
C VAL A 91 -0.97 -27.00 7.66
N LEU A 92 -0.97 -26.64 6.37
CA LEU A 92 -2.04 -27.05 5.45
C LEU A 92 -2.19 -28.57 5.43
N LEU A 93 -1.08 -29.31 5.31
CA LEU A 93 -1.09 -30.76 5.31
C LEU A 93 -1.65 -31.35 6.61
N TRP A 94 -1.38 -30.74 7.77
CA TRP A 94 -1.99 -31.16 9.03
C TRP A 94 -3.51 -30.93 9.06
N ILE A 95 -3.98 -29.80 8.55
CA ILE A 95 -5.41 -29.50 8.46
C ILE A 95 -6.11 -30.48 7.53
N GLU A 96 -5.56 -30.72 6.33
CA GLU A 96 -6.15 -31.65 5.36
C GLU A 96 -6.22 -33.08 5.92
N ARG A 97 -5.17 -33.51 6.64
CA ARG A 97 -5.12 -34.83 7.26
C ARG A 97 -6.13 -34.97 8.40
N LEU A 98 -6.33 -33.93 9.20
CA LEU A 98 -7.37 -33.89 10.24
C LEU A 98 -8.77 -34.06 9.65
N ILE A 99 -9.05 -33.40 8.52
CA ILE A 99 -10.34 -33.53 7.82
C ILE A 99 -10.54 -34.96 7.30
N LEU A 100 -9.50 -35.58 6.74
CA LEU A 100 -9.56 -36.97 6.25
C LEU A 100 -9.77 -37.98 7.38
N ASP A 101 -9.09 -37.82 8.53
CA ASP A 101 -9.29 -38.68 9.68
C ASP A 101 -10.74 -38.54 10.23
N ALA A 102 -11.29 -37.33 10.25
CA ALA A 102 -12.67 -37.09 10.68
C ALA A 102 -13.75 -37.69 9.75
N ASP A 103 -13.51 -37.73 8.43
CA ASP A 103 -14.39 -38.44 7.48
C ASP A 103 -14.25 -39.97 7.59
N ARG A 104 -13.03 -40.49 7.81
CA ARG A 104 -12.79 -41.92 8.04
C ARG A 104 -13.53 -42.41 9.28
N ASP A 105 -13.44 -41.65 10.36
CA ASP A 105 -14.05 -41.96 11.65
C ASP A 105 -15.56 -41.62 11.69
N LYS A 106 -16.14 -41.17 10.54
CA LYS A 106 -17.55 -40.81 10.36
C LYS A 106 -18.06 -39.75 11.35
N THR A 107 -17.16 -38.87 11.79
CA THR A 107 -17.51 -37.69 12.60
C THR A 107 -18.06 -36.57 11.72
N LEU A 108 -17.63 -36.50 10.45
CA LEU A 108 -18.19 -35.61 9.43
C LEU A 108 -19.19 -36.37 8.55
N ASP A 109 -20.48 -36.05 8.67
CA ASP A 109 -21.54 -36.58 7.78
C ASP A 109 -21.79 -35.61 6.62
N VAL A 110 -20.89 -35.62 5.63
CA VAL A 110 -20.91 -34.69 4.50
C VAL A 110 -20.67 -35.43 3.19
N PRO A 111 -21.48 -35.18 2.14
CA PRO A 111 -21.24 -35.74 0.80
C PRO A 111 -19.86 -35.39 0.23
N ALA A 112 -19.23 -36.35 -0.45
CA ALA A 112 -17.89 -36.20 -1.04
C ALA A 112 -17.69 -34.92 -1.90
N PRO A 113 -18.66 -34.46 -2.73
CA PRO A 113 -18.48 -33.24 -3.50
C PRO A 113 -18.29 -31.97 -2.66
N ILE A 114 -18.90 -31.90 -1.47
CA ILE A 114 -18.77 -30.75 -0.56
C ILE A 114 -17.40 -30.81 0.13
N LEU A 115 -16.98 -32.00 0.56
CA LEU A 115 -15.66 -32.21 1.14
C LEU A 115 -14.54 -31.87 0.15
N SER A 116 -14.66 -32.29 -1.11
CA SER A 116 -13.72 -31.91 -2.17
C SER A 116 -13.66 -30.40 -2.39
N ARG A 117 -14.78 -29.68 -2.24
CA ARG A 117 -14.79 -28.21 -2.34
C ARG A 117 -14.01 -27.56 -1.21
N ALA A 118 -14.10 -28.07 0.01
CA ALA A 118 -13.31 -27.54 1.14
C ALA A 118 -11.79 -27.67 0.89
N PHE A 119 -11.33 -28.81 0.40
CA PHE A 119 -9.92 -28.99 0.01
C PHE A 119 -9.49 -28.04 -1.12
N GLN A 120 -10.35 -27.81 -2.11
CA GLN A 120 -10.06 -26.87 -3.19
C GLN A 120 -9.88 -25.43 -2.65
N GLU A 121 -10.74 -24.97 -1.74
CA GLU A 121 -10.63 -23.63 -1.16
C GLU A 121 -9.37 -23.47 -0.30
N LEU A 122 -9.00 -24.50 0.47
CA LEU A 122 -7.74 -24.51 1.22
C LEU A 122 -6.51 -24.45 0.28
N SER A 123 -6.54 -25.22 -0.82
CA SER A 123 -5.49 -25.20 -1.84
C SER A 123 -5.39 -23.84 -2.55
N ARG A 124 -6.52 -23.22 -2.90
CA ARG A 124 -6.55 -21.85 -3.45
C ARG A 124 -5.92 -20.84 -2.50
N GLY A 125 -6.20 -20.95 -1.19
CA GLY A 125 -5.55 -20.11 -0.17
C GLY A 125 -4.02 -20.23 -0.20
N MET A 126 -3.47 -21.42 -0.46
CA MET A 126 -2.03 -21.62 -0.56
C MET A 126 -1.40 -20.96 -1.79
N VAL A 127 -2.15 -20.84 -2.89
CA VAL A 127 -1.72 -20.07 -4.07
C VAL A 127 -1.53 -18.61 -3.67
N SER A 128 -2.48 -18.02 -2.93
CA SER A 128 -2.37 -16.64 -2.44
C SER A 128 -1.18 -16.45 -1.49
N VAL A 129 -0.92 -17.41 -0.58
CA VAL A 129 0.29 -17.37 0.26
C VAL A 129 1.55 -17.41 -0.58
N THR A 130 1.58 -18.22 -1.63
CA THR A 130 2.72 -18.32 -2.56
C THR A 130 2.92 -17.03 -3.32
N ASP A 131 1.85 -16.37 -3.77
CA ASP A 131 1.93 -15.09 -4.46
C ASP A 131 2.44 -13.97 -3.53
N LEU A 132 2.01 -13.93 -2.27
CA LEU A 132 2.56 -13.00 -1.27
C LEU A 132 4.04 -13.28 -0.97
N ARG A 133 4.45 -14.55 -0.95
CA ARG A 133 5.86 -14.92 -0.82
C ARG A 133 6.69 -14.44 -1.99
N LYS A 134 6.16 -14.44 -3.23
CA LYS A 134 6.88 -13.83 -4.36
C LYS A 134 7.17 -12.36 -4.07
N ILE A 135 6.19 -11.59 -3.60
CA ILE A 135 6.40 -10.17 -3.27
C ILE A 135 7.48 -10.00 -2.19
N ARG A 136 7.50 -10.86 -1.16
CA ARG A 136 8.46 -10.77 -0.05
C ARG A 136 9.86 -11.30 -0.39
N ASP A 137 9.93 -12.46 -1.03
CA ASP A 137 11.16 -13.23 -1.26
C ASP A 137 11.85 -12.86 -2.57
N VAL A 138 11.22 -12.02 -3.39
CA VAL A 138 11.83 -11.37 -4.56
C VAL A 138 12.43 -10.04 -4.11
N PRO A 139 13.68 -9.99 -3.61
CA PRO A 139 14.34 -8.71 -3.44
C PRO A 139 14.59 -8.12 -4.81
N PHE A 140 14.49 -6.81 -4.88
CA PHE A 140 14.90 -6.09 -6.06
C PHE A 140 16.37 -6.38 -6.43
N PRO A 141 16.71 -6.51 -7.74
CA PRO A 141 18.08 -6.78 -8.15
C PRO A 141 19.07 -5.78 -7.55
N PHE A 142 19.96 -6.28 -6.70
CA PHE A 142 20.97 -5.48 -6.01
C PHE A 142 21.81 -4.60 -6.96
N PRO A 143 22.29 -5.09 -8.12
CA PRO A 143 23.03 -4.24 -9.06
C PRO A 143 22.24 -3.02 -9.56
N TYR A 144 20.92 -3.15 -9.72
CA TYR A 144 20.08 -2.03 -10.11
C TYR A 144 19.93 -1.03 -8.97
N SER A 145 19.72 -1.51 -7.74
CA SER A 145 19.69 -0.64 -6.55
C SER A 145 20.99 0.16 -6.41
N GLN A 146 22.14 -0.47 -6.69
CA GLN A 146 23.44 0.20 -6.70
C GLN A 146 23.51 1.25 -7.80
N PHE A 147 23.08 0.91 -9.02
CA PHE A 147 23.07 1.84 -10.15
C PHE A 147 22.22 3.09 -9.87
N LEU A 148 20.98 2.92 -9.37
CA LEU A 148 20.13 4.06 -9.00
C LEU A 148 20.77 4.93 -7.92
N SER A 149 21.36 4.32 -6.90
CA SER A 149 22.02 5.05 -5.81
C SER A 149 23.21 5.86 -6.33
N LEU A 150 24.01 5.27 -7.21
CA LEU A 150 25.15 5.96 -7.83
C LEU A 150 24.71 7.10 -8.75
N MET A 151 23.67 6.90 -9.56
CA MET A 151 23.11 7.95 -10.41
C MET A 151 22.50 9.09 -9.58
N LEU A 152 21.85 8.79 -8.45
CA LEU A 152 21.32 9.81 -7.54
C LEU A 152 22.44 10.64 -6.90
N LEU A 153 23.52 9.99 -6.47
CA LEU A 153 24.71 10.66 -5.95
C LEU A 153 25.39 11.52 -7.02
N ALA A 154 25.53 11.01 -8.25
CA ALA A 154 26.08 11.79 -9.37
C ALA A 154 25.22 13.02 -9.67
N HIS A 155 23.89 12.86 -9.69
CA HIS A 155 22.94 13.96 -9.83
C HIS A 155 23.10 14.99 -8.70
N TRP A 156 23.23 14.55 -7.45
CA TRP A 156 23.45 15.42 -6.29
C TRP A 156 24.74 16.25 -6.37
N VAL A 157 25.82 15.70 -6.95
CA VAL A 157 27.10 16.42 -7.16
C VAL A 157 27.05 17.37 -8.37
N LEU A 158 26.46 16.94 -9.48
CA LEU A 158 26.49 17.69 -10.74
C LEU A 158 25.42 18.80 -10.82
N THR A 159 24.25 18.60 -10.21
CA THR A 159 23.17 19.59 -10.16
C THR A 159 23.62 20.97 -9.66
N PRO A 160 24.36 21.12 -8.53
CA PRO A 160 24.79 22.44 -8.06
C PRO A 160 25.75 23.13 -9.06
N ILE A 161 26.58 22.37 -9.77
CA ILE A 161 27.50 22.90 -10.79
C ILE A 161 26.69 23.44 -11.96
N VAL A 162 25.81 22.63 -12.56
CA VAL A 162 25.00 23.03 -13.72
C VAL A 162 24.06 24.17 -13.36
N ALA A 163 23.36 24.08 -12.23
CA ALA A 163 22.40 25.09 -11.80
C ALA A 163 23.05 26.47 -11.54
N SER A 164 24.28 26.49 -11.01
CA SER A 164 25.03 27.75 -10.84
C SER A 164 25.34 28.44 -12.17
N GLN A 165 25.56 27.68 -13.23
CA GLN A 165 25.86 28.26 -14.54
C GLN A 165 24.58 28.68 -15.28
N VAL A 166 23.53 27.86 -15.23
CA VAL A 166 22.29 28.09 -16.00
C VAL A 166 21.40 29.17 -15.38
N ILE A 167 21.30 29.23 -14.05
CA ILE A 167 20.35 30.15 -13.39
C ILE A 167 21.02 31.51 -13.16
N ALA A 168 20.33 32.60 -13.47
CA ALA A 168 20.93 33.93 -13.37
C ALA A 168 21.18 34.38 -11.92
N LYS A 169 20.20 34.18 -11.03
CA LYS A 169 20.24 34.71 -9.65
C LYS A 169 20.54 33.61 -8.62
N PRO A 170 21.43 33.87 -7.63
CA PRO A 170 21.88 32.85 -6.67
C PRO A 170 20.74 32.27 -5.82
N TYR A 171 19.84 33.12 -5.34
CA TYR A 171 18.75 32.70 -4.47
C TYR A 171 17.75 31.80 -5.21
N TRP A 172 17.45 32.09 -6.48
CA TRP A 172 16.62 31.21 -7.31
C TRP A 172 17.32 29.88 -7.61
N ALA A 173 18.63 29.89 -7.83
CA ALA A 173 19.40 28.67 -8.05
C ALA A 173 19.33 27.74 -6.82
N GLY A 174 19.57 28.28 -5.62
CA GLY A 174 19.47 27.52 -4.38
C GLY A 174 18.06 26.95 -4.12
N ILE A 175 17.01 27.76 -4.30
CA ILE A 175 15.62 27.32 -4.10
C ILE A 175 15.24 26.20 -5.07
N ILE A 176 15.56 26.35 -6.36
CA ILE A 176 15.22 25.34 -7.37
C ILE A 176 15.97 24.04 -7.09
N VAL A 177 17.28 24.10 -6.81
CA VAL A 177 18.05 22.89 -6.48
C VAL A 177 17.55 22.23 -5.20
N PHE A 178 17.17 23.00 -4.19
CA PHE A 178 16.57 22.47 -2.97
C PHE A 178 15.29 21.69 -3.27
N VAL A 179 14.36 22.27 -4.02
CA VAL A 179 13.08 21.62 -4.36
C VAL A 179 13.30 20.35 -5.20
N VAL A 180 14.11 20.45 -6.26
CA VAL A 180 14.39 19.32 -7.16
C VAL A 180 15.10 18.20 -6.42
N SER A 181 16.17 18.50 -5.68
CA SER A 181 16.91 17.48 -4.92
C SER A 181 16.04 16.83 -3.84
N THR A 182 15.22 17.61 -3.13
CA THR A 182 14.27 17.07 -2.14
C THR A 182 13.28 16.12 -2.80
N ALA A 183 12.74 16.46 -3.98
CA ALA A 183 11.82 15.60 -4.71
C ALA A 183 12.47 14.26 -5.11
N TYR A 184 13.68 14.27 -5.67
CA TYR A 184 14.38 13.05 -6.07
C TYR A 184 14.73 12.14 -4.89
N TRP A 185 15.26 12.71 -3.80
CA TRP A 185 15.54 11.94 -2.59
C TRP A 185 14.27 11.39 -1.94
N THR A 186 13.19 12.18 -1.94
CA THR A 186 11.88 11.72 -1.46
C THR A 186 11.36 10.55 -2.29
N LEU A 187 11.38 10.67 -3.63
CA LEU A 187 10.97 9.58 -4.53
C LEU A 187 11.80 8.31 -4.33
N PHE A 188 13.11 8.45 -4.16
CA PHE A 188 14.00 7.33 -3.90
C PHE A 188 13.64 6.61 -2.59
N TYR A 189 13.40 7.35 -1.51
CA TYR A 189 12.99 6.76 -0.23
C TYR A 189 11.57 6.17 -0.28
N ILE A 190 10.61 6.82 -0.97
CA ILE A 190 9.27 6.24 -1.18
C ILE A 190 9.38 4.89 -1.88
N ALA A 191 10.20 4.79 -2.93
CA ALA A 191 10.40 3.54 -3.65
C ALA A 191 10.95 2.45 -2.72
N GLN A 192 11.93 2.78 -1.86
CA GLN A 192 12.50 1.84 -0.88
C GLN A 192 11.47 1.33 0.14
N GLU A 193 10.59 2.20 0.63
CA GLU A 193 9.54 1.83 1.59
C GLU A 193 8.49 0.92 0.93
N ILE A 194 8.09 1.22 -0.32
CA ILE A 194 7.13 0.38 -1.08
C ILE A 194 7.66 -1.02 -1.35
N ASP A 195 8.98 -1.20 -1.44
CA ASP A 195 9.59 -2.52 -1.64
C ASP A 195 9.48 -3.46 -0.45
N GLN A 196 9.18 -2.94 0.75
CA GLN A 196 9.14 -3.73 1.99
C GLN A 196 7.77 -3.68 2.67
N PRO A 197 6.66 -4.03 1.98
CA PRO A 197 5.30 -3.80 2.47
C PRO A 197 4.91 -4.63 3.70
N PHE A 198 5.74 -5.59 4.11
CA PHE A 198 5.51 -6.49 5.25
C PHE A 198 6.47 -6.21 6.43
N GLY A 199 7.02 -5.00 6.51
CA GLY A 199 7.87 -4.55 7.61
C GLY A 199 7.07 -4.17 8.87
N ASP A 200 7.71 -3.34 9.71
CA ASP A 200 7.17 -2.86 10.99
C ASP A 200 6.95 -1.32 10.99
N ASP A 201 7.05 -0.66 9.83
CA ASP A 201 6.85 0.78 9.70
C ASP A 201 5.36 1.14 9.71
N SER A 202 5.02 2.40 10.03
CA SER A 202 3.60 2.79 10.17
C SER A 202 2.81 2.71 8.86
N ASN A 203 3.51 2.67 7.73
CA ASN A 203 2.93 2.65 6.39
C ASN A 203 2.88 1.23 5.79
N ASP A 204 3.36 0.21 6.52
CA ASP A 204 3.32 -1.18 6.10
C ASP A 204 1.93 -1.80 6.29
N LEU A 205 1.73 -2.97 5.67
CA LEU A 205 0.50 -3.73 5.87
C LEU A 205 0.39 -4.16 7.34
N PRO A 206 -0.76 -3.94 8.01
CA PRO A 206 -0.96 -4.36 9.40
C PRO A 206 -1.28 -5.86 9.49
N VAL A 207 -0.34 -6.71 9.07
CA VAL A 207 -0.53 -8.18 8.97
C VAL A 207 -0.92 -8.80 10.30
N ALA A 208 -0.37 -8.30 11.41
CA ALA A 208 -0.73 -8.77 12.76
C ALA A 208 -2.19 -8.47 13.11
N ASP A 209 -2.71 -7.30 12.74
CA ASP A 209 -4.10 -6.93 12.98
C ASP A 209 -5.04 -7.74 12.09
N MET A 210 -4.67 -7.93 10.83
CA MET A 210 -5.40 -8.79 9.90
C MET A 210 -5.50 -10.23 10.44
N GLN A 211 -4.41 -10.77 11.00
CA GLN A 211 -4.43 -12.10 11.62
C GLN A 211 -5.31 -12.14 12.87
N ARG A 212 -5.28 -11.10 13.72
CA ARG A 212 -6.14 -11.00 14.90
C ARG A 212 -7.62 -10.98 14.51
N GLU A 213 -7.98 -10.20 13.50
CA GLU A 213 -9.34 -10.13 12.97
C GLU A 213 -9.78 -11.48 12.36
N PHE A 214 -8.90 -12.15 11.63
CA PHE A 214 -9.16 -13.48 11.09
C PHE A 214 -9.44 -14.50 12.20
N ASN A 215 -8.61 -14.52 13.26
CA ASN A 215 -8.82 -15.40 14.41
C ASN A 215 -10.15 -15.11 15.13
N ALA A 216 -10.51 -13.84 15.30
CA ALA A 216 -11.78 -13.44 15.91
C ALA A 216 -12.99 -13.93 15.09
N LYS A 217 -12.88 -13.92 13.75
CA LYS A 217 -13.93 -14.48 12.87
C LYS A 217 -14.05 -16.00 13.02
N LEU A 218 -12.93 -16.72 13.11
CA LEU A 218 -12.95 -18.16 13.34
C LEU A 218 -13.59 -18.51 14.70
N GLU A 219 -13.24 -17.77 15.75
CA GLU A 219 -13.85 -17.92 17.07
C GLU A 219 -15.36 -17.66 17.03
N TYR A 220 -15.78 -16.60 16.33
CA TYR A 220 -17.20 -16.30 16.12
C TYR A 220 -17.94 -17.44 15.41
N PHE A 221 -17.35 -18.07 14.39
CA PHE A 221 -17.96 -19.21 13.68
C PHE A 221 -18.09 -20.48 14.53
N CYS A 222 -17.31 -20.59 15.61
CA CYS A 222 -17.47 -21.68 16.58
C CYS A 222 -18.61 -21.43 17.58
N LEU A 223 -19.22 -20.24 17.61
CA LEU A 223 -20.33 -19.94 18.51
C LEU A 223 -21.62 -20.67 18.05
N PRO A 224 -22.42 -21.24 18.97
CA PRO A 224 -23.65 -21.95 18.63
C PRO A 224 -24.66 -21.11 17.83
N MET A 225 -24.69 -19.80 18.08
CA MET A 225 -25.58 -18.87 17.40
C MET A 225 -25.19 -18.65 15.93
N ALA A 226 -23.91 -18.81 15.57
CA ALA A 226 -23.46 -18.68 14.19
C ALA A 226 -23.86 -19.91 13.34
N SER A 227 -24.06 -21.07 13.96
CA SER A 227 -24.49 -22.31 13.29
C SER A 227 -26.01 -22.44 13.16
N GLN A 228 -26.79 -21.59 13.83
CA GLN A 228 -28.24 -21.64 13.80
C GLN A 228 -28.78 -20.63 12.77
N VAL A 229 -29.43 -21.13 11.72
CA VAL A 229 -30.17 -20.28 10.79
C VAL A 229 -31.41 -19.75 11.52
N PRO A 230 -31.71 -18.44 11.47
CA PRO A 230 -32.94 -17.90 12.03
C PRO A 230 -34.15 -18.60 11.41
N ASN A 231 -35.04 -19.13 12.25
CA ASN A 231 -36.28 -19.73 11.77
C ASN A 231 -37.24 -18.61 11.38
N VAL A 232 -37.28 -18.28 10.09
CA VAL A 232 -38.30 -17.37 9.55
C VAL A 232 -39.60 -18.16 9.44
N LYS A 233 -40.40 -18.13 10.50
CA LYS A 233 -41.80 -18.51 10.43
C LYS A 233 -42.53 -17.46 9.65
N MET A 234 -42.69 -17.72 8.37
CA MET A 234 -43.58 -16.93 7.58
C MET A 234 -45.02 -17.27 8.03
N ASP A 235 -45.79 -16.29 8.49
CA ASP A 235 -47.19 -16.38 8.96
C ASP A 235 -48.26 -16.49 7.85
N THR A 236 -49.00 -17.60 7.70
CA THR A 236 -49.97 -17.91 6.61
C THR A 236 -50.69 -16.73 5.90
N ASP A 237 -51.06 -15.67 6.62
CA ASP A 237 -51.55 -14.40 6.06
C ASP A 237 -50.59 -13.73 5.03
N TYR A 238 -49.25 -13.81 5.18
CA TYR A 238 -48.27 -13.32 4.18
C TYR A 238 -48.35 -14.12 2.87
N ARG A 239 -48.68 -15.43 2.90
CA ARG A 239 -48.78 -16.24 1.66
C ARG A 239 -49.97 -15.77 0.85
N LEU A 240 -51.08 -15.52 1.53
CA LEU A 240 -52.30 -15.03 0.92
C LEU A 240 -52.09 -13.62 0.36
N LEU A 241 -51.40 -12.74 1.11
CA LEU A 241 -51.04 -11.40 0.63
C LEU A 241 -50.11 -11.42 -0.60
N VAL A 242 -49.09 -12.29 -0.62
CA VAL A 242 -48.15 -12.43 -1.74
C VAL A 242 -48.79 -13.10 -2.97
N LEU A 243 -49.79 -13.97 -2.77
CA LEU A 243 -50.56 -14.58 -3.87
C LEU A 243 -51.64 -13.64 -4.42
N ASP A 244 -52.19 -12.77 -3.58
CA ASP A 244 -53.20 -11.77 -3.97
C ASP A 244 -52.55 -10.52 -4.61
N SER A 245 -51.34 -10.14 -4.16
CA SER A 245 -50.53 -9.11 -4.81
C SER A 245 -49.78 -9.72 -5.99
N GLY A 246 -50.29 -9.53 -7.21
CA GLY A 246 -49.56 -9.91 -8.43
C GLY A 246 -48.09 -9.44 -8.40
N TYR A 247 -47.21 -10.25 -8.99
CA TYR A 247 -45.73 -10.26 -8.98
C TYR A 247 -44.96 -8.92 -9.15
N GLY A 248 -45.63 -7.78 -9.29
CA GLY A 248 -45.03 -6.47 -9.58
C GLY A 248 -44.92 -5.48 -8.41
N ASP A 249 -45.58 -5.68 -7.26
CA ASP A 249 -45.69 -4.64 -6.21
C ASP A 249 -44.88 -4.93 -4.92
N ILE A 250 -44.12 -6.03 -4.92
CA ILE A 250 -43.56 -6.63 -3.69
C ILE A 250 -42.21 -5.99 -3.31
N ASP A 251 -41.42 -5.46 -4.26
CA ASP A 251 -40.00 -5.15 -4.01
C ASP A 251 -39.73 -3.98 -3.03
N ALA A 252 -40.61 -2.98 -2.93
CA ALA A 252 -40.29 -1.76 -2.17
C ALA A 252 -40.65 -1.83 -0.68
N ARG A 253 -41.75 -2.52 -0.31
CA ARG A 253 -42.17 -2.67 1.10
C ARG A 253 -41.51 -3.87 1.79
N PHE A 254 -41.10 -4.86 1.00
CA PHE A 254 -40.55 -6.15 1.45
C PHE A 254 -39.20 -6.04 2.18
N VAL A 255 -38.37 -5.06 1.84
CA VAL A 255 -37.04 -4.89 2.46
C VAL A 255 -37.13 -4.20 3.83
N GLU A 256 -38.04 -3.25 4.00
CA GLU A 256 -38.14 -2.47 5.25
C GLU A 256 -38.79 -3.27 6.40
N GLU A 257 -39.80 -4.09 6.12
CA GLU A 257 -40.56 -4.79 7.16
C GLU A 257 -39.92 -6.11 7.61
N VAL A 258 -39.32 -6.87 6.69
CA VAL A 258 -38.83 -8.23 6.98
C VAL A 258 -37.47 -8.23 7.67
N PHE A 259 -36.58 -7.30 7.31
CA PHE A 259 -35.22 -7.28 7.85
C PHE A 259 -35.08 -6.48 9.16
N GLN A 260 -36.16 -5.85 9.65
CA GLN A 260 -36.13 -4.94 10.81
C GLN A 260 -34.90 -4.02 10.78
N ILE A 261 -34.53 -3.51 9.60
CA ILE A 261 -33.35 -2.64 9.47
C ILE A 261 -33.66 -1.39 10.29
N PRO A 262 -32.92 -1.11 11.39
CA PRO A 262 -33.24 0.04 12.23
C PRO A 262 -33.11 1.30 11.37
N LYS A 263 -34.19 2.07 11.26
CA LYS A 263 -34.18 3.33 10.50
C LYS A 263 -33.05 4.22 11.05
N PRO A 264 -32.20 4.82 10.19
CA PRO A 264 -31.13 5.69 10.65
C PRO A 264 -31.76 6.79 11.51
N ARG A 265 -31.27 6.95 12.75
CA ARG A 265 -31.77 7.98 13.66
C ARG A 265 -31.60 9.33 12.98
N THR A 266 -32.71 10.02 12.74
CA THR A 266 -32.70 11.40 12.27
C THR A 266 -31.90 12.25 13.27
N PRO A 267 -30.97 13.10 12.80
CA PRO A 267 -30.22 13.96 13.70
C PRO A 267 -31.20 14.89 14.40
N THR A 268 -31.29 14.76 15.72
CA THR A 268 -32.08 15.67 16.54
C THR A 268 -31.36 17.01 16.51
N VAL A 269 -31.91 17.96 15.74
CA VAL A 269 -31.53 19.35 15.81
C VAL A 269 -32.00 19.87 17.17
N ILE A 270 -31.05 20.12 18.06
CA ILE A 270 -31.17 21.12 19.13
C ILE A 270 -29.91 21.98 19.05
#